data_AF-A0A8X8XYG1-F1
#
_entry.id   AF-A0A8X8XYG1-F1
#
_cell.length_a   1.000
_cell.length_b   1.000
_cell.length_c   1.000
_cell.angle_alpha   90.00
_cell.angle_beta   90.00
_cell.angle_gamma   90.00
#
_symmetry.space_group_name_H-M   'P 1'
#
loop_
_entity.id
_entity.type
_entity.pdbx_description
1 polymer ?
#
loop_
_entity_poly.entity_id
_entity_poly.type
_entity_poly.pdbx_seq_one_letter_code
_entity_poly.pdbx_strand_id
1 'polypeptide(L)'
;MDIDGDGEARQVQVRFVTKLPQSYRVQQASISIPANLTRFGLSALINNLLLTTSEDWTTEPFDFLIDGELVRMSLEEFLLAKGISAEKVLEIEYIKAVAPRKQEEPSLHDDWVSALDGSSDGYILTGCYDGFGRIWKAGGICTHVLDGHSAPVTSVCNLMPKGDSIVDQVVATGSKDKTLRLWKFGEEDPIDQPKKITSVKILWGHTGAVQSISGKPSGDMVCSGSWDCTINLWNTSANDTDDSVSVKKRKKGGQDEEALSEGEALTTLVGHTQCVSSVVWLQHETIYSGSWDHSIRRWDVETGKDSFNMSCGKAINCLSIGGESSALIAAAGSDPVLRVWDPRKPGTLSPIFQFSSHNSWISSCKWHDKSWYHLVSASFDGKVMLWDLRTAWPLAVIDSHGDKVFLCPFLKWTVHLMRIKNSIIVRPALFPLHPEASNSSLNPKKELYGCTQRSCHDAGLVELATQLVCQGALSGHKSCRVPWLLNDTSFSN
;
A
#
# COMPACT_ATOMS: atom_id res chain seq x y z
N MET A 1 46.24 -33.12 -27.60
CA MET A 1 45.04 -33.20 -28.44
C MET A 1 44.27 -31.95 -28.15
N ASP A 2 44.49 -30.98 -29.02
CA ASP A 2 43.85 -29.68 -29.01
C ASP A 2 42.34 -29.87 -29.17
N ILE A 3 41.58 -29.28 -28.25
CA ILE A 3 40.18 -28.92 -28.49
C ILE A 3 40.09 -27.45 -28.11
N ASP A 4 40.61 -26.61 -29.02
CA ASP A 4 40.11 -25.25 -29.20
C ASP A 4 38.66 -25.38 -29.69
N GLY A 5 37.74 -25.48 -28.73
CA GLY A 5 36.32 -25.29 -28.97
C GLY A 5 36.05 -23.80 -28.98
N ASP A 6 36.29 -23.16 -30.12
CA ASP A 6 35.82 -21.81 -30.41
C ASP A 6 34.30 -21.80 -30.22
N GLY A 7 33.84 -21.21 -29.11
CA GLY A 7 32.45 -21.22 -28.71
C GLY A 7 31.65 -20.31 -29.62
N GLU A 8 31.29 -20.79 -30.82
CA GLU A 8 30.32 -20.10 -31.68
C GLU A 8 29.03 -19.91 -30.87
N ALA A 9 28.82 -18.68 -30.39
CA ALA A 9 27.62 -18.33 -29.65
C ALA A 9 26.42 -18.64 -30.53
N ARG A 10 25.59 -19.60 -30.09
CA ARG A 10 24.41 -20.08 -30.81
C ARG A 10 23.62 -18.87 -31.31
N GLN A 11 23.42 -18.77 -32.62
CA GLN A 11 22.70 -17.66 -33.22
C GLN A 11 21.21 -17.99 -33.33
N VAL A 12 20.37 -16.98 -33.16
CA VAL A 12 18.92 -17.08 -33.25
C VAL A 12 18.42 -16.01 -34.20
N GLN A 13 17.50 -16.37 -35.09
CA GLN A 13 16.85 -15.42 -35.99
C GLN A 13 15.70 -14.73 -35.26
N VAL A 14 15.72 -13.40 -35.26
CA VAL A 14 14.77 -12.57 -34.53
C VAL A 14 14.18 -11.49 -35.43
N ARG A 15 12.90 -11.23 -35.25
CA ARG A 15 12.17 -10.08 -35.82
C ARG A 15 11.69 -9.19 -34.68
N PHE A 16 12.06 -7.91 -34.72
CA PHE A 16 11.57 -6.94 -33.73
C PHE A 16 10.24 -6.34 -34.16
N VAL A 17 9.28 -6.32 -33.23
CA VAL A 17 7.95 -5.73 -33.40
C VAL A 17 7.70 -4.75 -32.26
N THR A 18 6.92 -3.70 -32.49
CA THR A 18 6.50 -2.81 -31.40
C THR A 18 5.11 -2.23 -31.66
N LYS A 19 4.38 -1.99 -30.57
CA LYS A 19 3.13 -1.21 -30.56
C LYS A 19 3.36 0.27 -30.29
N LEU A 20 4.61 0.70 -30.09
CA LEU A 20 4.98 2.10 -29.84
C LEU A 20 4.76 2.99 -31.08
N PRO A 21 4.73 4.34 -30.90
CA PRO A 21 4.59 5.29 -32.00
C PRO A 21 5.65 5.10 -33.10
N GLN A 22 5.37 5.65 -34.29
CA GLN A 22 6.20 5.41 -35.49
C GLN A 22 7.67 5.81 -35.33
N SER A 23 7.99 6.78 -34.47
CA SER A 23 9.38 7.17 -34.15
C SER A 23 10.21 6.06 -33.51
N TYR A 24 9.56 5.07 -32.90
CA TYR A 24 10.20 3.94 -32.23
C TYR A 24 10.29 2.71 -33.11
N ARG A 25 9.85 2.75 -34.37
CA ARG A 25 9.78 1.56 -35.23
C ARG A 25 11.10 1.29 -35.93
N VAL A 26 11.63 0.09 -35.69
CA VAL A 26 12.76 -0.47 -36.42
C VAL A 26 12.25 -1.21 -37.67
N GLN A 27 13.11 -1.37 -38.68
CA GLN A 27 12.81 -2.20 -39.85
C GLN A 27 12.49 -3.65 -39.44
N GLN A 28 11.39 -4.20 -39.96
CA GLN A 28 10.89 -5.54 -39.58
C GLN A 28 11.65 -6.70 -40.27
N ALA A 29 12.93 -6.49 -40.60
CA ALA A 29 13.78 -7.53 -41.18
C ALA A 29 14.17 -8.57 -40.11
N SER A 30 14.35 -9.82 -40.53
CA SER A 30 14.91 -10.87 -39.67
C SER A 30 16.42 -10.66 -39.50
N ILE A 31 16.89 -10.56 -38.26
CA ILE A 31 18.29 -10.35 -37.90
C ILE A 31 18.77 -11.56 -37.10
N SER A 32 19.98 -12.05 -37.40
CA SER A 32 20.64 -13.09 -36.59
C SER A 32 21.35 -12.44 -35.41
N ILE A 33 21.01 -12.87 -34.20
CA ILE A 33 21.60 -12.36 -32.96
C ILE A 33 22.16 -13.51 -32.09
N PRO A 34 23.20 -13.26 -31.29
CA PRO A 34 23.67 -14.24 -30.31
C PRO A 34 22.61 -14.58 -29.25
N ALA A 35 22.42 -15.86 -28.93
CA ALA A 35 21.43 -16.35 -27.95
C ALA A 35 21.77 -15.97 -26.49
N ASN A 36 23.02 -15.62 -26.21
CA ASN A 36 23.46 -15.20 -24.88
C ASN A 36 23.06 -13.75 -24.53
N LEU A 37 22.43 -13.02 -25.45
CA LEU A 37 22.00 -11.65 -25.20
C LEU A 37 20.96 -11.60 -24.09
N THR A 38 21.25 -10.76 -23.10
CA THR A 38 20.32 -10.38 -22.05
C THR A 38 19.52 -9.15 -22.47
N ARG A 39 18.53 -8.76 -21.66
CA ARG A 39 17.75 -7.52 -21.84
C ARG A 39 18.61 -6.31 -22.20
N PHE A 40 19.73 -6.10 -21.51
CA PHE A 40 20.59 -4.93 -21.77
C PHE A 40 21.23 -4.98 -23.16
N GLY A 41 21.68 -6.16 -23.59
CA GLY A 41 22.25 -6.36 -24.93
C GLY A 41 21.20 -6.13 -26.03
N LEU A 42 19.99 -6.66 -25.84
CA LEU A 42 18.88 -6.42 -26.77
C LEU A 42 18.49 -4.93 -26.81
N SER A 43 18.49 -4.25 -25.66
CA SER A 43 18.19 -2.82 -25.59
C SER A 43 19.26 -1.97 -26.28
N ALA A 44 20.54 -2.33 -26.16
CA ALA A 44 21.63 -1.68 -26.87
C ALA A 44 21.48 -1.86 -28.39
N LEU A 45 21.11 -3.08 -28.83
CA LEU A 45 20.88 -3.38 -30.24
C LEU A 45 19.74 -2.54 -30.82
N ILE A 46 18.60 -2.44 -30.14
CA ILE A 46 17.49 -1.59 -30.58
C ILE A 46 17.91 -0.12 -30.65
N ASN A 47 18.59 0.39 -29.64
CA ASN A 47 19.07 1.78 -29.66
C ASN A 47 19.98 2.04 -30.86
N ASN A 48 20.88 1.12 -31.20
CA ASN A 48 21.74 1.25 -32.38
C ASN A 48 20.95 1.24 -33.70
N LEU A 49 19.91 0.40 -33.81
CA LEU A 49 19.03 0.36 -34.98
C LEU A 49 18.19 1.65 -35.11
N LEU A 50 17.74 2.22 -33.99
CA LEU A 50 17.01 3.49 -33.95
C LEU A 50 17.93 4.67 -34.29
N LEU A 51 19.15 4.71 -33.76
CA LEU A 51 20.18 5.70 -34.11
C LEU A 51 20.47 5.73 -35.61
N THR A 52 20.44 4.58 -36.27
CA THR A 52 20.64 4.47 -37.73
C THR A 52 19.44 5.03 -38.51
N THR A 53 18.24 4.98 -37.93
CA THR A 53 17.00 5.43 -38.58
C THR A 53 16.71 6.91 -38.32
N SER A 54 17.09 7.42 -37.15
CA SER A 54 16.90 8.81 -36.73
C SER A 54 18.15 9.33 -36.02
N GLU A 55 18.78 10.35 -36.59
CA GLU A 55 20.04 10.91 -36.08
C GLU A 55 19.90 11.63 -34.71
N ASP A 56 18.71 12.11 -34.37
CA ASP A 56 18.41 12.80 -33.10
C ASP A 56 18.02 11.85 -31.94
N TRP A 57 18.26 10.54 -32.07
CA TRP A 57 17.79 9.55 -31.10
C TRP A 57 18.57 9.61 -29.77
N THR A 58 17.84 9.80 -28.66
CA THR A 58 18.39 9.64 -27.31
C THR A 58 18.18 8.22 -26.82
N THR A 59 19.24 7.57 -26.32
CA THR A 59 19.19 6.19 -25.86
C THR A 59 18.17 6.01 -24.73
N GLU A 60 17.19 5.14 -24.94
CA GLU A 60 16.18 4.78 -23.93
C GLU A 60 16.29 3.29 -23.56
N PRO A 61 16.00 2.90 -22.30
CA PRO A 61 15.95 1.49 -21.92
C PRO A 61 14.66 0.82 -22.41
N PHE A 62 14.78 -0.40 -22.93
CA PHE A 62 13.64 -1.21 -23.40
C PHE A 62 13.48 -2.52 -22.60
N ASP A 63 12.25 -3.01 -22.59
CA ASP A 63 11.84 -4.34 -22.13
C ASP A 63 11.31 -5.15 -23.31
N PHE A 64 11.45 -6.48 -23.22
CA PHE A 64 11.20 -7.40 -24.35
C PHE A 64 10.17 -8.45 -23.97
N LEU A 65 9.26 -8.72 -24.88
CA LEU A 65 8.19 -9.69 -24.75
C LEU A 65 8.25 -10.71 -25.88
N ILE A 66 8.08 -11.99 -25.54
CA ILE A 66 7.95 -13.09 -26.49
C ILE A 66 6.65 -13.81 -26.17
N ASP A 67 5.76 -13.93 -27.16
CA ASP A 67 4.42 -14.53 -27.00
C ASP A 67 3.61 -13.93 -25.82
N GLY A 68 3.82 -12.64 -25.54
CA GLY A 68 3.15 -11.90 -24.46
C GLY A 68 3.82 -12.01 -23.07
N GLU A 69 4.91 -12.76 -22.93
CA GLU A 69 5.65 -12.92 -21.68
C GLU A 69 6.94 -12.09 -21.69
N LEU A 70 7.21 -11.40 -20.58
CA LEU A 70 8.37 -10.54 -20.42
C LEU A 70 9.66 -11.36 -20.20
N VAL A 71 10.67 -11.10 -21.01
CA VAL A 71 11.97 -11.80 -20.96
C VAL A 71 12.86 -11.17 -19.89
N ARG A 72 13.22 -11.95 -18.87
CA ARG A 72 14.09 -11.54 -17.75
C ARG A 72 15.40 -12.33 -17.64
N MET A 73 15.55 -13.37 -18.44
CA MET A 73 16.75 -14.21 -18.53
C MET A 73 17.44 -14.04 -19.89
N SER A 74 18.53 -14.77 -20.15
CA SER A 74 19.10 -14.81 -21.51
C SER A 74 18.11 -15.42 -22.50
N LEU A 75 18.23 -15.09 -23.79
CA LEU A 75 17.38 -15.69 -24.82
C LEU A 75 17.54 -17.21 -24.86
N GLU A 76 18.76 -17.72 -24.68
CA GLU A 76 19.02 -19.16 -24.62
C GLU A 76 18.23 -19.86 -23.50
N GLU A 77 18.33 -19.35 -22.27
CA GLU A 77 17.60 -19.89 -21.12
C GLU A 77 16.08 -19.82 -21.33
N PHE A 78 15.60 -18.70 -21.92
CA PHE A 78 14.19 -18.52 -22.20
C PHE A 78 13.68 -19.56 -23.21
N LEU A 79 14.44 -19.80 -24.29
CA LEU A 79 14.10 -20.78 -25.31
C LEU A 79 14.10 -22.21 -24.75
N LEU A 80 15.08 -22.54 -23.91
CA LEU A 80 15.14 -23.82 -23.21
C LEU A 80 13.95 -24.00 -22.26
N ALA A 81 13.59 -22.98 -21.49
CA ALA A 81 12.47 -23.02 -20.55
C ALA A 81 11.12 -23.20 -21.26
N LYS A 82 10.95 -22.62 -22.46
CA LYS A 82 9.73 -22.75 -23.27
C LYS A 82 9.75 -23.91 -24.26
N GLY A 83 10.88 -24.60 -24.41
CA GLY A 83 11.05 -25.67 -25.39
C GLY A 83 10.90 -25.18 -26.85
N ILE A 84 11.25 -23.93 -27.13
CA ILE A 84 11.15 -23.34 -28.48
C ILE A 84 12.45 -23.65 -29.23
N SER A 85 12.33 -24.15 -30.47
CA SER A 85 13.50 -24.40 -31.33
C SER A 85 14.18 -23.09 -31.72
N ALA A 86 15.51 -23.08 -31.65
CA ALA A 86 16.35 -21.94 -32.06
C ALA A 86 16.30 -21.66 -33.59
N GLU A 87 15.79 -22.58 -34.39
CA GLU A 87 15.63 -22.42 -35.85
C GLU A 87 14.39 -21.58 -36.21
N LYS A 88 13.43 -21.44 -35.29
CA LYS A 88 12.24 -20.65 -35.52
C LYS A 88 12.61 -19.17 -35.44
N VAL A 89 12.14 -18.37 -36.41
CA VAL A 89 12.21 -16.91 -36.32
C VAL A 89 11.36 -16.45 -35.14
N LEU A 90 11.98 -15.85 -34.14
CA LEU A 90 11.31 -15.33 -32.96
C LEU A 90 10.80 -13.92 -33.22
N GLU A 91 9.53 -13.67 -32.90
CA GLU A 91 8.99 -12.32 -32.88
C GLU A 91 9.15 -11.76 -31.47
N ILE A 92 10.03 -10.77 -31.32
CA ILE A 92 10.28 -10.09 -30.04
C ILE A 92 9.59 -8.73 -30.08
N GLU A 93 8.56 -8.57 -29.26
CA GLU A 93 7.91 -7.29 -29.03
C GLU A 93 8.72 -6.46 -28.02
N TYR A 94 9.12 -5.24 -28.35
CA TYR A 94 9.79 -4.35 -27.39
C TYR A 94 8.88 -3.21 -26.94
N ILE A 95 8.96 -2.90 -25.65
CA ILE A 95 8.25 -1.82 -24.97
C ILE A 95 9.24 -0.96 -24.18
N LYS A 96 8.85 0.26 -23.85
CA LYS A 96 9.68 1.10 -22.96
C LYS A 96 9.82 0.45 -21.60
N ALA A 97 11.05 0.39 -21.10
CA ALA A 97 11.29 -0.07 -19.75
C ALA A 97 10.66 0.90 -18.75
N VAL A 98 9.99 0.35 -17.74
CA VAL A 98 9.56 1.16 -16.59
C VAL A 98 10.79 1.42 -15.74
N ALA A 99 11.25 2.68 -15.73
CA ALA A 99 12.37 3.08 -14.88
C ALA A 99 11.99 2.89 -13.40
N PRO A 100 12.88 2.33 -12.55
CA PRO A 100 12.63 2.27 -11.13
C PRO A 100 12.45 3.69 -10.60
N ARG A 101 11.35 3.94 -9.87
CA ARG A 101 11.07 5.26 -9.31
C ARG A 101 12.07 5.58 -8.21
N LYS A 102 12.57 6.82 -8.19
CA LYS A 102 13.45 7.30 -7.12
C LYS A 102 12.67 7.32 -5.81
N GLN A 103 13.33 6.89 -4.74
CA GLN A 103 12.78 6.97 -3.39
C GLN A 103 12.84 8.43 -2.93
N GLU A 104 11.73 8.94 -2.41
CA GLU A 104 11.66 10.25 -1.76
C GLU A 104 11.80 10.10 -0.24
N GLU A 105 12.09 11.20 0.44
CA GLU A 105 12.28 11.19 1.89
C GLU A 105 10.97 10.81 2.60
N PRO A 106 11.03 9.95 3.64
CA PRO A 106 9.85 9.50 4.33
C PRO A 106 9.24 10.63 5.18
N SER A 107 7.93 10.81 5.11
CA SER A 107 7.21 11.58 6.13
C SER A 107 7.14 10.78 7.43
N LEU A 108 7.41 11.46 8.54
CA LEU A 108 7.54 10.86 9.85
C LEU A 108 6.22 10.95 10.62
N HIS A 109 5.82 9.80 11.20
CA HIS A 109 4.69 9.70 12.11
C HIS A 109 5.15 9.28 13.51
N ASP A 110 4.35 9.63 14.51
CA ASP A 110 4.62 9.32 15.93
C ASP A 110 4.27 7.87 16.29
N ASP A 111 3.38 7.23 15.52
CA ASP A 111 2.95 5.84 15.70
C ASP A 111 2.75 5.14 14.33
N TRP A 112 2.27 3.90 14.34
CA TRP A 112 2.06 3.07 13.15
C TRP A 112 1.02 3.67 12.20
N VAL A 113 1.38 3.77 10.92
CA VAL A 113 0.44 4.16 9.86
C VAL A 113 -0.40 2.93 9.48
N SER A 114 -1.70 3.05 9.67
CA SER A 114 -2.69 1.96 9.53
C SER A 114 -3.42 1.97 8.20
N ALA A 115 -3.61 3.15 7.60
CA ALA A 115 -4.21 3.30 6.28
C ALA A 115 -3.63 4.50 5.54
N LEU A 116 -3.64 4.44 4.21
CA LEU A 116 -3.16 5.52 3.37
C LEU A 116 -3.95 5.54 2.06
N ASP A 117 -4.41 6.72 1.66
CA ASP A 117 -5.06 6.96 0.38
C ASP A 117 -4.41 8.16 -0.33
N GLY A 118 -4.12 7.99 -1.62
CA GLY A 118 -3.47 8.97 -2.48
C GLY A 118 -4.21 9.19 -3.79
N SER A 119 -5.51 8.93 -3.79
CA SER A 119 -6.37 9.03 -4.97
C SER A 119 -6.52 10.48 -5.49
N SER A 120 -6.37 11.49 -4.63
CA SER A 120 -6.37 12.91 -5.01
C SER A 120 -5.02 13.35 -5.56
N ASP A 121 -5.04 14.07 -6.69
CA ASP A 121 -3.85 14.76 -7.18
C ASP A 121 -3.46 15.87 -6.17
N GLY A 122 -2.28 15.75 -5.58
CA GLY A 122 -1.69 16.78 -4.70
C GLY A 122 -1.79 16.52 -3.20
N TYR A 123 -2.67 15.61 -2.76
CA TYR A 123 -2.86 15.28 -1.34
C TYR A 123 -2.76 13.78 -1.05
N ILE A 124 -2.17 13.45 0.10
CA ILE A 124 -2.06 12.10 0.66
C ILE A 124 -2.79 12.10 2.01
N LEU A 125 -3.75 11.20 2.16
CA LEU A 125 -4.46 10.97 3.41
C LEU A 125 -3.84 9.77 4.13
N THR A 126 -3.67 9.91 5.43
CA THR A 126 -3.09 8.85 6.29
C THR A 126 -3.95 8.66 7.52
N GLY A 127 -4.13 7.40 7.91
CA GLY A 127 -4.68 6.99 9.19
C GLY A 127 -3.55 6.44 10.06
N CYS A 128 -3.54 6.80 11.34
CA CYS A 128 -2.49 6.41 12.27
C CYS A 128 -3.09 5.73 13.52
N TYR A 129 -2.29 4.89 14.16
CA TYR A 129 -2.66 4.18 15.38
C TYR A 129 -2.78 5.09 16.61
N ASP A 130 -2.22 6.30 16.52
CA ASP A 130 -2.39 7.37 17.52
C ASP A 130 -3.84 7.92 17.60
N GLY A 131 -4.73 7.51 16.70
CA GLY A 131 -6.12 7.95 16.62
C GLY A 131 -6.34 9.16 15.71
N PHE A 132 -5.28 9.72 15.13
CA PHE A 132 -5.38 10.87 14.23
C PHE A 132 -5.32 10.44 12.76
N GLY A 133 -6.17 11.06 11.95
CA GLY A 133 -5.94 11.12 10.51
C GLY A 133 -5.07 12.33 10.17
N ARG A 134 -4.27 12.28 9.11
CA ARG A 134 -3.48 13.43 8.64
C ARG A 134 -3.55 13.56 7.12
N ILE A 135 -3.60 14.81 6.65
CA ILE A 135 -3.57 15.16 5.23
C ILE A 135 -2.22 15.83 4.94
N TRP A 136 -1.55 15.33 3.90
CA TRP A 136 -0.23 15.76 3.48
C TRP A 136 -0.29 16.32 2.07
N LYS A 137 0.40 17.44 1.81
CA LYS A 137 0.65 17.94 0.46
C LYS A 137 1.88 17.25 -0.13
N ALA A 138 1.98 17.20 -1.46
CA ALA A 138 3.00 16.50 -2.27
C ALA A 138 4.51 16.82 -2.03
N GLY A 139 4.89 17.36 -0.87
CA GLY A 139 6.27 17.55 -0.43
C GLY A 139 6.49 17.17 1.04
N GLY A 140 5.67 16.27 1.60
CA GLY A 140 5.79 15.82 2.99
C GLY A 140 5.34 16.85 4.04
N ILE A 141 4.61 17.88 3.64
CA ILE A 141 4.07 18.92 4.54
C ILE A 141 2.69 18.50 5.02
N CYS A 142 2.53 18.32 6.33
CA CYS A 142 1.24 18.03 6.96
C CYS A 142 0.40 19.32 6.99
N THR A 143 -0.73 19.36 6.28
CA THR A 143 -1.62 20.52 6.24
C THR A 143 -2.72 20.43 7.31
N HIS A 144 -3.32 19.25 7.48
CA HIS A 144 -4.42 19.05 8.43
C HIS A 144 -4.22 17.82 9.32
N VAL A 145 -4.67 17.95 10.57
CA VAL A 145 -4.83 16.83 11.51
C VAL A 145 -6.32 16.64 11.79
N LEU A 146 -6.81 15.43 11.53
CA LEU A 146 -8.18 15.00 11.77
C LEU A 146 -8.28 14.56 13.24
N ASP A 147 -8.79 15.44 14.10
CA ASP A 147 -8.89 15.22 15.54
C ASP A 147 -10.33 14.88 15.91
N GLY A 148 -10.53 13.72 16.54
CA GLY A 148 -11.85 13.35 17.04
C GLY A 148 -12.05 11.87 17.37
N HIS A 149 -11.39 10.94 16.67
CA HIS A 149 -11.52 9.52 16.97
C HIS A 149 -10.96 9.18 18.36
N SER A 150 -11.64 8.28 19.07
CA SER A 150 -11.24 7.88 20.43
C SER A 150 -10.34 6.64 20.46
N ALA A 151 -10.09 6.03 19.30
CA ALA A 151 -9.32 4.81 19.13
C ALA A 151 -8.54 4.85 17.79
N PRO A 152 -7.60 3.91 17.56
CA PRO A 152 -6.80 3.85 16.35
C PRO A 152 -7.63 3.91 15.07
N VAL A 153 -7.24 4.79 14.14
CA VAL A 153 -7.80 4.82 12.79
C VAL A 153 -7.29 3.58 12.07
N THR A 154 -8.15 2.90 11.30
CA THR A 154 -7.84 1.63 10.60
C THR A 154 -7.99 1.75 9.10
N SER A 155 -8.82 2.68 8.62
CA SER A 155 -9.07 2.87 7.20
C SER A 155 -9.34 4.34 6.89
N VAL A 156 -8.92 4.78 5.70
CA VAL A 156 -9.13 6.13 5.20
C VAL A 156 -9.55 6.05 3.74
N CYS A 157 -10.42 6.96 3.31
CA CYS A 157 -10.91 7.02 1.95
C CYS A 157 -11.21 8.47 1.54
N ASN A 158 -10.75 8.87 0.37
CA ASN A 158 -11.20 10.11 -0.25
C ASN A 158 -12.56 9.91 -0.95
N LEU A 159 -13.48 10.86 -0.80
CA LEU A 159 -14.84 10.83 -1.38
C LEU A 159 -15.04 11.82 -2.52
N MET A 160 -13.94 12.30 -3.10
CA MET A 160 -13.90 13.17 -4.28
C MET A 160 -14.85 12.73 -5.41
N PRO A 161 -15.88 13.54 -5.74
CA PRO A 161 -16.50 13.47 -7.05
C PRO A 161 -15.45 13.86 -8.09
N LYS A 162 -15.32 13.12 -9.19
CA LYS A 162 -14.44 13.47 -10.32
C LYS A 162 -14.90 14.75 -11.09
N GLY A 163 -15.79 15.54 -10.50
CA GLY A 163 -16.35 16.78 -11.04
C GLY A 163 -15.64 18.01 -10.47
N ASP A 164 -15.39 18.97 -11.36
CA ASP A 164 -14.47 20.10 -11.32
C ASP A 164 -14.79 21.22 -10.29
N SER A 165 -15.13 20.89 -9.04
CA SER A 165 -15.39 21.90 -8.00
C SER A 165 -14.50 21.68 -6.79
N ILE A 166 -13.41 22.46 -6.79
CA ILE A 166 -12.29 22.57 -5.84
C ILE A 166 -12.74 23.06 -4.43
N VAL A 167 -14.04 23.32 -4.20
CA VAL A 167 -14.46 24.17 -3.08
C VAL A 167 -14.49 23.45 -1.74
N ASP A 168 -14.76 22.14 -1.68
CA ASP A 168 -14.68 21.36 -0.43
C ASP A 168 -14.31 19.89 -0.70
N GLN A 169 -13.16 19.46 -0.21
CA GLN A 169 -12.72 18.07 -0.27
C GLN A 169 -13.33 17.30 0.91
N VAL A 170 -13.95 16.15 0.64
CA VAL A 170 -14.55 15.29 1.67
C VAL A 170 -13.75 14.01 1.81
N VAL A 171 -13.33 13.68 3.03
CA VAL A 171 -12.65 12.42 3.35
C VAL A 171 -13.41 11.67 4.44
N ALA A 172 -13.30 10.35 4.40
CA ALA A 172 -13.85 9.44 5.39
C ALA A 172 -12.73 8.71 6.12
N THR A 173 -12.91 8.52 7.43
CA THR A 173 -12.02 7.72 8.28
C THR A 173 -12.84 6.70 9.06
N GLY A 174 -12.26 5.52 9.24
CA GLY A 174 -12.82 4.41 10.01
C GLY A 174 -11.88 4.06 11.14
N SER A 175 -12.44 3.74 12.30
CA SER A 175 -11.66 3.51 13.50
C SER A 175 -12.12 2.27 14.27
N LYS A 176 -11.25 1.82 15.17
CA LYS A 176 -11.59 0.84 16.20
C LYS A 176 -12.63 1.34 17.21
N ASP A 177 -12.95 2.64 17.20
CA ASP A 177 -14.03 3.22 18.01
C ASP A 177 -15.44 2.87 17.50
N LYS A 178 -15.53 2.05 16.43
CA LYS A 178 -16.75 1.57 15.79
C LYS A 178 -17.49 2.64 14.98
N THR A 179 -16.92 3.83 14.87
CA THR A 179 -17.50 4.94 14.12
C THR A 179 -16.81 5.13 12.77
N LEU A 180 -17.56 5.67 11.82
CA LEU A 180 -16.99 6.34 10.67
C LEU A 180 -17.15 7.85 10.84
N ARG A 181 -16.17 8.62 10.41
CA ARG A 181 -16.23 10.08 10.46
C ARG A 181 -15.97 10.68 9.09
N LEU A 182 -16.77 11.68 8.74
CA LEU A 182 -16.59 12.49 7.54
C LEU A 182 -15.97 13.83 7.92
N TRP A 183 -15.03 14.27 7.11
CA TRP A 183 -14.27 15.50 7.31
C TRP A 183 -14.33 16.31 6.03
N LYS A 184 -14.50 17.62 6.17
CA LYS A 184 -14.40 18.57 5.07
C LYS A 184 -13.16 19.41 5.26
N PHE A 185 -12.40 19.60 4.20
CA PHE A 185 -11.27 20.53 4.20
C PHE A 185 -11.24 21.29 2.87
N GLY A 186 -10.88 22.58 2.96
CA GLY A 186 -10.68 23.45 1.80
C GLY A 186 -9.19 23.58 1.45
N GLU A 187 -8.92 23.99 0.22
CA GLU A 187 -7.57 24.40 -0.18
C GLU A 187 -7.28 25.78 0.43
N GLU A 188 -6.51 25.80 1.52
CA GLU A 188 -6.08 27.05 2.18
C GLU A 188 -4.56 27.19 2.14
N ASP A 189 -4.12 28.45 2.20
CA ASP A 189 -2.72 28.90 2.14
C ASP A 189 -1.81 28.14 3.12
N PRO A 190 -0.50 28.01 2.82
CA PRO A 190 0.44 27.28 3.67
C PRO A 190 0.51 27.90 5.06
N ILE A 191 -0.05 27.20 6.05
CA ILE A 191 0.08 27.54 7.46
C ILE A 191 1.36 26.86 7.99
N ASP A 192 2.17 27.61 8.74
CA ASP A 192 3.37 27.10 9.45
C ASP A 192 3.07 25.94 10.44
N GLN A 193 1.79 25.68 10.72
CA GLN A 193 1.32 24.62 11.62
C GLN A 193 0.11 23.90 11.02
N PRO A 194 -0.02 22.58 11.25
CA PRO A 194 -1.14 21.84 10.71
C PRO A 194 -2.45 22.26 11.40
N LYS A 195 -3.47 22.58 10.60
CA LYS A 195 -4.80 22.96 11.09
C LYS A 195 -5.52 21.72 11.61
N LYS A 196 -5.91 21.74 12.88
CA LYS A 196 -6.79 20.71 13.44
C LYS A 196 -8.21 20.93 12.93
N ILE A 197 -8.79 19.92 12.32
CA ILE A 197 -10.19 19.95 11.87
C ILE A 197 -11.01 18.93 12.64
N THR A 198 -12.26 19.28 12.91
CA THR A 198 -13.26 18.43 13.56
C THR A 198 -14.12 17.73 12.51
N SER A 199 -14.72 16.61 12.89
CA SER A 199 -15.60 15.85 12.00
C SER A 199 -16.87 16.64 11.71
N VAL A 200 -17.37 16.58 10.47
CA VAL A 200 -18.64 17.19 10.06
C VAL A 200 -19.81 16.25 10.33
N LYS A 201 -19.59 14.94 10.13
CA LYS A 201 -20.58 13.90 10.35
C LYS A 201 -19.96 12.70 11.08
N ILE A 202 -20.66 12.17 12.07
CA ILE A 202 -20.31 10.92 12.75
C ILE A 202 -21.35 9.88 12.39
N LEU A 203 -20.88 8.73 11.88
CA LEU A 203 -21.71 7.66 11.39
C LEU A 203 -21.68 6.49 12.38
N TRP A 204 -22.84 6.18 12.94
CA TRP A 204 -23.05 5.15 13.96
C TRP A 204 -23.81 3.95 13.39
N GLY A 205 -23.38 2.74 13.72
CA GLY A 205 -24.13 1.53 13.34
C GLY A 205 -23.36 0.22 13.44
N HIS A 206 -22.03 0.26 13.33
CA HIS A 206 -21.22 -0.93 13.56
C HIS A 206 -21.15 -1.28 15.05
N THR A 207 -21.20 -2.58 15.34
CA THR A 207 -21.07 -3.09 16.72
C THR A 207 -19.62 -3.49 17.05
N GLY A 208 -18.79 -3.63 16.01
CA GLY A 208 -17.37 -3.95 16.06
C GLY A 208 -16.48 -2.86 15.45
N ALA A 209 -15.17 -3.08 15.51
CA ALA A 209 -14.19 -2.17 14.91
C ALA A 209 -14.33 -2.14 13.39
N VAL A 210 -14.33 -0.94 12.80
CA VAL A 210 -14.31 -0.77 11.34
C VAL A 210 -12.92 -1.15 10.85
N GLN A 211 -12.81 -1.96 9.79
CA GLN A 211 -11.51 -2.37 9.22
C GLN A 211 -11.23 -1.74 7.87
N SER A 212 -12.26 -1.56 7.05
CA SER A 212 -12.08 -1.10 5.68
C SER A 212 -13.23 -0.20 5.27
N ILE A 213 -12.89 0.85 4.51
CA ILE A 213 -13.82 1.81 3.95
C ILE A 213 -13.56 1.93 2.46
N SER A 214 -14.63 2.06 1.66
CA SER A 214 -14.53 2.46 0.27
C SER A 214 -15.67 3.40 -0.09
N GLY A 215 -15.32 4.52 -0.70
CA GLY A 215 -16.27 5.46 -1.29
C GLY A 215 -16.80 4.96 -2.62
N LYS A 216 -18.05 5.29 -2.91
CA LYS A 216 -18.64 5.14 -4.24
C LYS A 216 -18.01 6.18 -5.18
N PRO A 217 -17.74 5.87 -6.46
CA PRO A 217 -17.09 6.82 -7.39
C PRO A 217 -17.81 8.16 -7.59
N SER A 218 -19.11 8.23 -7.31
CA SER A 218 -19.91 9.46 -7.34
C SER A 218 -19.74 10.35 -6.11
N GLY A 219 -19.15 9.84 -5.01
CA GLY A 219 -18.89 10.59 -3.78
C GLY A 219 -20.09 10.77 -2.85
N ASP A 220 -21.28 10.30 -3.25
CA ASP A 220 -22.55 10.36 -2.52
C ASP A 220 -22.70 9.27 -1.44
N MET A 221 -21.96 8.16 -1.55
CA MET A 221 -22.07 7.03 -0.62
C MET A 221 -20.72 6.47 -0.21
N VAL A 222 -20.71 5.82 0.94
CA VAL A 222 -19.57 5.07 1.48
C VAL A 222 -20.04 3.69 1.90
N CYS A 223 -19.19 2.69 1.74
CA CYS A 223 -19.35 1.38 2.37
C CYS A 223 -18.24 1.12 3.38
N SER A 224 -18.56 0.33 4.40
CA SER A 224 -17.61 -0.06 5.43
C SER A 224 -17.74 -1.53 5.79
N GLY A 225 -16.60 -2.21 5.94
CA GLY A 225 -16.49 -3.55 6.47
C GLY A 225 -15.96 -3.55 7.91
N SER A 226 -16.53 -4.39 8.77
CA SER A 226 -16.28 -4.36 10.21
C SER A 226 -16.04 -5.76 10.81
N TRP A 227 -15.52 -5.77 12.04
CA TRP A 227 -15.37 -6.95 12.88
C TRP A 227 -16.69 -7.60 13.32
N ASP A 228 -17.82 -6.90 13.16
CA ASP A 228 -19.16 -7.45 13.42
C ASP A 228 -19.71 -8.34 12.29
N CYS A 229 -18.88 -8.64 11.28
CA CYS A 229 -19.23 -9.46 10.13
C CYS A 229 -20.24 -8.81 9.17
N THR A 230 -20.53 -7.52 9.33
CA THR A 230 -21.45 -6.79 8.43
C THR A 230 -20.72 -5.81 7.53
N ILE A 231 -21.40 -5.43 6.45
CA ILE A 231 -21.01 -4.31 5.60
C ILE A 231 -22.13 -3.27 5.65
N ASN A 232 -21.82 -2.05 6.03
CA ASN A 232 -22.83 -0.98 6.12
C ASN A 232 -22.63 0.03 5.00
N LEU A 233 -23.74 0.53 4.45
CA LEU A 233 -23.75 1.62 3.47
C LEU A 233 -24.23 2.91 4.13
N TRP A 234 -23.59 4.01 3.79
CA TRP A 234 -23.79 5.32 4.42
C TRP A 234 -23.95 6.39 3.35
N ASN A 235 -24.81 7.36 3.61
CA ASN A 235 -24.93 8.56 2.78
C ASN A 235 -23.94 9.64 3.26
N THR A 236 -23.24 10.25 2.30
CA THR A 236 -22.27 11.33 2.56
C THR A 236 -22.91 12.71 2.62
N SER A 237 -24.16 12.86 2.14
CA SER A 237 -24.82 14.16 2.18
C SER A 237 -25.08 14.60 3.62
N ALA A 238 -24.82 15.88 3.89
CA ALA A 238 -25.04 16.50 5.19
C ALA A 238 -26.53 16.76 5.50
N ASN A 239 -27.39 16.64 4.49
CA ASN A 239 -28.84 16.77 4.63
C ASN A 239 -29.48 15.39 4.67
N ASP A 240 -29.53 14.77 5.85
CA ASP A 240 -30.49 13.70 6.11
C ASP A 240 -31.85 14.37 6.29
N THR A 241 -32.66 14.37 5.23
CA THR A 241 -34.09 14.68 5.31
C THR A 241 -34.86 13.39 5.54
N ASP A 242 -34.55 12.72 6.66
CA ASP A 242 -35.43 11.66 7.14
C ASP A 242 -35.59 11.71 8.67
N ASP A 243 -36.83 11.52 9.08
CA ASP A 243 -37.45 12.03 10.29
C ASP A 243 -37.40 10.97 11.41
N SER A 244 -36.35 10.98 12.24
CA SER A 244 -36.28 10.42 13.62
C SER A 244 -34.82 10.52 14.06
N VAL A 245 -34.39 11.22 15.13
CA VAL A 245 -34.76 11.06 16.54
C VAL A 245 -34.52 12.41 17.26
N SER A 246 -35.40 12.72 18.20
CA SER A 246 -35.42 13.95 19.00
C SER A 246 -34.11 14.27 19.76
N VAL A 247 -33.41 15.33 19.36
CA VAL A 247 -32.35 15.94 20.18
C VAL A 247 -32.99 16.80 21.28
N LYS A 248 -32.91 16.33 22.53
CA LYS A 248 -33.22 17.14 23.71
C LYS A 248 -32.20 18.26 23.85
N LYS A 249 -32.55 19.47 23.39
CA LYS A 249 -31.81 20.71 23.64
C LYS A 249 -31.62 20.93 25.15
N ARG A 250 -30.39 20.86 25.63
CA ARG A 250 -29.98 21.48 26.90
C ARG A 250 -29.02 22.63 26.59
N LYS A 251 -29.58 23.83 26.49
CA LYS A 251 -28.89 25.08 26.16
C LYS A 251 -27.98 25.51 27.30
N LYS A 252 -26.67 25.62 27.07
CA LYS A 252 -25.80 26.54 27.82
C LYS A 252 -24.50 26.91 27.08
N GLY A 253 -24.40 28.18 26.70
CA GLY A 253 -23.13 28.93 26.57
C GLY A 253 -22.54 28.99 25.17
N GLY A 254 -22.53 30.18 24.55
CA GLY A 254 -22.10 30.38 23.17
C GLY A 254 -20.60 30.18 22.92
N GLN A 255 -20.33 29.36 21.93
CA GLN A 255 -19.40 29.53 20.82
C GLN A 255 -20.08 28.83 19.63
N ASP A 256 -19.86 29.28 18.40
CA ASP A 256 -20.45 28.68 17.20
C ASP A 256 -19.92 27.25 17.01
N GLU A 257 -20.54 26.29 17.70
CA GLU A 257 -20.32 24.87 17.51
C GLU A 257 -20.99 24.49 16.18
N GLU A 258 -20.18 24.30 15.13
CA GLU A 258 -20.64 23.64 13.91
C GLU A 258 -21.34 22.34 14.30
N ALA A 259 -22.64 22.27 14.02
CA ALA A 259 -23.48 21.18 14.48
C ALA A 259 -22.97 19.85 13.91
N LEU A 260 -22.42 19.00 14.78
CA LEU A 260 -22.07 17.62 14.46
C LEU A 260 -23.34 16.91 13.99
N SER A 261 -23.38 16.53 12.72
CA SER A 261 -24.46 15.70 12.19
C SER A 261 -24.18 14.24 12.53
N GLU A 262 -25.16 13.54 13.09
CA GLU A 262 -25.09 12.10 13.31
C GLU A 262 -25.86 11.41 12.18
N GLY A 263 -25.31 10.33 11.62
CA GLY A 263 -25.98 9.53 10.60
C GLY A 263 -25.98 8.05 10.97
N GLU A 264 -27.07 7.36 10.65
CA GLU A 264 -27.19 5.92 10.80
C GLU A 264 -26.89 5.20 9.47
N ALA A 265 -26.68 3.88 9.55
CA ALA A 265 -26.47 3.06 8.36
C ALA A 265 -27.76 2.98 7.54
N LEU A 266 -27.69 3.32 6.25
CA LEU A 266 -28.83 3.23 5.32
C LEU A 266 -29.24 1.78 5.12
N THR A 267 -28.26 0.93 4.84
CA THR A 267 -28.45 -0.50 4.63
C THR A 267 -27.29 -1.28 5.25
N THR A 268 -27.63 -2.44 5.79
CA THR A 268 -26.66 -3.38 6.37
C THR A 268 -26.70 -4.68 5.57
N LEU A 269 -25.60 -5.00 4.91
CA LEU A 269 -25.42 -6.25 4.17
C LEU A 269 -24.88 -7.31 5.13
N VAL A 270 -25.66 -8.37 5.31
CA VAL A 270 -25.34 -9.48 6.21
C VAL A 270 -25.13 -10.74 5.38
N GLY A 271 -24.02 -11.43 5.63
CA GLY A 271 -23.79 -12.75 5.01
C GLY A 271 -22.42 -13.35 5.29
N HIS A 272 -21.41 -12.54 5.62
CA HIS A 272 -20.13 -13.05 6.13
C HIS A 272 -20.30 -13.65 7.53
N THR A 273 -19.55 -14.72 7.81
CA THR A 273 -19.60 -15.39 9.12
C THR A 273 -18.48 -14.95 10.06
N GLN A 274 -17.50 -14.22 9.55
CA GLN A 274 -16.34 -13.71 10.27
C GLN A 274 -16.07 -12.25 9.86
N CYS A 275 -15.09 -11.60 10.50
CA CYS A 275 -14.79 -10.19 10.25
C CYS A 275 -14.56 -9.89 8.77
N VAL A 276 -15.06 -8.74 8.33
CA VAL A 276 -14.85 -8.23 6.97
C VAL A 276 -13.58 -7.39 7.00
N SER A 277 -12.52 -7.90 6.39
CA SER A 277 -11.19 -7.29 6.42
C SER A 277 -11.00 -6.23 5.35
N SER A 278 -11.65 -6.37 4.19
CA SER A 278 -11.49 -5.46 3.07
C SER A 278 -12.80 -5.31 2.30
N VAL A 279 -13.13 -4.08 1.92
CA VAL A 279 -14.28 -3.74 1.07
C VAL A 279 -13.84 -2.81 -0.05
N VAL A 280 -14.37 -3.01 -1.26
CA VAL A 280 -14.05 -2.21 -2.44
C VAL A 280 -15.33 -1.90 -3.21
N TRP A 281 -15.58 -0.61 -3.45
CA TRP A 281 -16.71 -0.10 -4.23
C TRP A 281 -16.20 0.53 -5.53
N LEU A 282 -16.16 -0.27 -6.60
CA LEU A 282 -15.60 0.18 -7.88
C LEU A 282 -16.66 0.80 -8.81
N GLN A 283 -17.86 0.21 -8.85
CA GLN A 283 -18.95 0.59 -9.76
C GLN A 283 -20.20 0.94 -8.94
N HIS A 284 -21.12 1.71 -9.51
CA HIS A 284 -22.30 2.22 -8.79
C HIS A 284 -23.13 1.10 -8.14
N GLU A 285 -23.21 -0.07 -8.78
CA GLU A 285 -24.13 -1.16 -8.40
C GLU A 285 -23.46 -2.30 -7.62
N THR A 286 -22.12 -2.42 -7.65
CA THR A 286 -21.44 -3.61 -7.11
C THR A 286 -20.36 -3.29 -6.10
N ILE A 287 -20.43 -3.97 -4.96
CA ILE A 287 -19.41 -3.94 -3.90
C ILE A 287 -18.76 -5.32 -3.84
N TYR A 288 -17.45 -5.37 -3.60
CA TYR A 288 -16.78 -6.62 -3.25
C TYR A 288 -16.23 -6.56 -1.85
N SER A 289 -16.25 -7.70 -1.17
CA SER A 289 -15.71 -7.84 0.17
C SER A 289 -14.85 -9.09 0.30
N GLY A 290 -13.80 -8.98 1.11
CA GLY A 290 -12.96 -10.08 1.57
C GLY A 290 -13.11 -10.24 3.08
N SER A 291 -13.16 -11.48 3.54
CA SER A 291 -13.37 -11.80 4.95
C SER A 291 -12.43 -12.91 5.43
N TRP A 292 -12.33 -13.01 6.76
CA TRP A 292 -11.65 -14.10 7.45
C TRP A 292 -12.44 -15.41 7.41
N ASP A 293 -13.66 -15.42 6.87
CA ASP A 293 -14.41 -16.65 6.57
C ASP A 293 -13.91 -17.38 5.32
N HIS A 294 -12.79 -16.92 4.76
CA HIS A 294 -12.15 -17.43 3.55
C HIS A 294 -12.98 -17.20 2.29
N SER A 295 -13.94 -16.27 2.31
CA SER A 295 -14.76 -15.93 1.15
C SER A 295 -14.46 -14.53 0.61
N ILE A 296 -14.60 -14.43 -0.71
CA ILE A 296 -14.74 -13.16 -1.42
C ILE A 296 -16.17 -13.12 -1.95
N ARG A 297 -16.90 -12.07 -1.60
CA ARG A 297 -18.30 -11.88 -2.03
C ARG A 297 -18.44 -10.65 -2.91
N ARG A 298 -19.39 -10.71 -3.84
CA ARG A 298 -19.88 -9.57 -4.61
C ARG A 298 -21.31 -9.29 -4.21
N TRP A 299 -21.58 -8.08 -3.80
CA TRP A 299 -22.89 -7.60 -3.38
C TRP A 299 -23.46 -6.72 -4.46
N ASP A 300 -24.75 -6.90 -4.69
CA ASP A 300 -25.56 -5.95 -5.43
C ASP A 300 -26.14 -4.93 -4.44
N VAL A 301 -25.85 -3.66 -4.68
CA VAL A 301 -26.21 -2.54 -3.80
C VAL A 301 -27.73 -2.32 -3.76
N GLU A 302 -28.42 -2.51 -4.89
CA GLU A 302 -29.86 -2.25 -4.98
C GLU A 302 -30.68 -3.33 -4.26
N THR A 303 -30.29 -4.59 -4.46
CA THR A 303 -31.00 -5.73 -3.85
C THR A 303 -30.51 -6.07 -2.45
N GLY A 304 -29.31 -5.60 -2.08
CA GLY A 304 -28.65 -5.92 -0.82
C GLY A 304 -28.26 -7.39 -0.67
N LYS A 305 -28.25 -8.16 -1.77
CA LYS A 305 -27.96 -9.60 -1.78
C LYS A 305 -26.57 -9.88 -2.34
N ASP A 306 -25.98 -10.99 -1.90
CA ASP A 306 -24.75 -11.50 -2.47
C ASP A 306 -25.02 -12.18 -3.82
N SER A 307 -24.49 -11.59 -4.87
CA SER A 307 -24.62 -12.07 -6.26
C SER A 307 -23.55 -13.10 -6.65
N PHE A 308 -22.43 -13.11 -5.93
CA PHE A 308 -21.32 -14.03 -6.15
C PHE A 308 -20.61 -14.29 -4.83
N ASN A 309 -20.22 -15.55 -4.60
CA ASN A 309 -19.43 -15.98 -3.46
C ASN A 309 -18.39 -17.00 -3.92
N MET A 310 -17.13 -16.76 -3.56
CA MET A 310 -16.01 -17.62 -3.87
C MET A 310 -15.21 -17.92 -2.61
N SER A 311 -14.98 -19.19 -2.32
CA SER A 311 -14.09 -19.62 -1.24
C SER A 311 -12.66 -19.77 -1.74
N CYS A 312 -11.70 -19.14 -1.06
CA CYS A 312 -10.28 -19.16 -1.40
C CYS A 312 -9.44 -20.06 -0.48
N GLY A 313 -10.05 -20.64 0.57
CA GLY A 313 -9.40 -21.57 1.50
C GLY A 313 -8.43 -20.94 2.52
N LYS A 314 -8.23 -19.62 2.49
CA LYS A 314 -7.39 -18.87 3.43
C LYS A 314 -8.08 -17.57 3.85
N ALA A 315 -7.79 -17.08 5.06
CA ALA A 315 -8.31 -15.79 5.52
C ALA A 315 -7.74 -14.66 4.66
N ILE A 316 -8.62 -13.82 4.11
CA ILE A 316 -8.28 -12.67 3.27
C ILE A 316 -8.02 -11.45 4.16
N ASN A 317 -6.96 -10.71 3.89
CA ASN A 317 -6.62 -9.47 4.57
C ASN A 317 -6.90 -8.25 3.68
N CYS A 318 -6.64 -8.37 2.38
CA CYS A 318 -6.76 -7.26 1.44
C CYS A 318 -7.37 -7.70 0.12
N LEU A 319 -8.11 -6.79 -0.50
CA LEU A 319 -8.79 -6.97 -1.76
C LEU A 319 -8.56 -5.73 -2.65
N SER A 320 -8.34 -5.95 -3.94
CA SER A 320 -8.30 -4.89 -4.94
C SER A 320 -8.88 -5.37 -6.26
N ILE A 321 -9.69 -4.53 -6.90
CA ILE A 321 -10.32 -4.84 -8.19
C ILE A 321 -9.69 -3.96 -9.26
N GLY A 322 -9.35 -4.56 -10.40
CA GLY A 322 -8.69 -3.86 -11.49
C GLY A 322 -8.47 -4.78 -12.68
N GLY A 323 -7.42 -4.51 -13.46
CA GLY A 323 -7.06 -5.33 -14.61
C GLY A 323 -7.85 -5.03 -15.88
N GLU A 324 -7.85 -5.98 -16.82
CA GLU A 324 -8.53 -5.84 -18.11
C GLU A 324 -10.02 -5.57 -17.89
N SER A 325 -10.53 -4.45 -18.39
CA SER A 325 -11.94 -4.04 -18.20
C SER A 325 -12.35 -3.90 -16.71
N SER A 326 -11.40 -3.75 -15.79
CA SER A 326 -11.61 -3.67 -14.33
C SER A 326 -12.41 -4.85 -13.74
N ALA A 327 -12.22 -6.04 -14.29
CA ALA A 327 -12.97 -7.24 -13.89
C ALA A 327 -12.17 -8.17 -12.96
N LEU A 328 -10.85 -8.06 -12.91
CA LEU A 328 -10.00 -8.98 -12.15
C LEU A 328 -9.98 -8.63 -10.66
N ILE A 329 -10.02 -9.66 -9.84
CA ILE A 329 -9.97 -9.56 -8.39
C ILE A 329 -8.57 -9.98 -7.95
N ALA A 330 -7.79 -9.07 -7.38
CA ALA A 330 -6.58 -9.41 -6.65
C ALA A 330 -6.91 -9.48 -5.16
N ALA A 331 -6.55 -10.56 -4.50
CA ALA A 331 -6.66 -10.66 -3.06
C ALA A 331 -5.48 -11.43 -2.47
N ALA A 332 -5.21 -11.11 -1.22
CA ALA A 332 -4.18 -11.79 -0.45
C ALA A 332 -4.57 -11.78 1.04
N GLY A 333 -3.85 -12.59 1.81
CA GLY A 333 -4.31 -12.94 3.14
C GLY A 333 -3.21 -13.37 4.08
N SER A 334 -3.57 -14.34 4.92
CA SER A 334 -2.71 -14.99 5.92
C SER A 334 -1.60 -15.88 5.32
N ASP A 335 -1.35 -15.79 4.02
CA ASP A 335 -0.31 -16.52 3.32
C ASP A 335 0.52 -15.58 2.42
N PRO A 336 1.76 -15.96 2.07
CA PRO A 336 2.67 -15.10 1.31
C PRO A 336 2.37 -15.05 -0.20
N VAL A 337 1.13 -15.33 -0.58
CA VAL A 337 0.74 -15.56 -1.95
C VAL A 337 -0.32 -14.57 -2.38
N LEU A 338 0.02 -13.74 -3.36
CA LEU A 338 -0.92 -12.85 -4.02
C LEU A 338 -1.62 -13.61 -5.14
N ARG A 339 -2.96 -13.59 -5.14
CA ARG A 339 -3.77 -14.33 -6.10
C ARG A 339 -4.65 -13.39 -6.90
N VAL A 340 -4.83 -13.72 -8.17
CA VAL A 340 -5.72 -13.00 -9.07
C VAL A 340 -6.76 -13.95 -9.66
N TRP A 341 -8.03 -13.57 -9.55
CA TRP A 341 -9.18 -14.33 -10.07
C TRP A 341 -9.94 -13.52 -11.12
N ASP A 342 -10.57 -14.23 -12.05
CA ASP A 342 -11.57 -13.67 -12.96
C ASP A 342 -12.97 -14.12 -12.52
N PRO A 343 -13.85 -13.20 -12.08
CA PRO A 343 -15.21 -13.54 -11.67
C PRO A 343 -16.08 -14.04 -12.83
N ARG A 344 -15.66 -13.85 -14.09
CA ARG A 344 -16.40 -14.31 -15.28
C ARG A 344 -16.21 -15.79 -15.58
N LYS A 345 -15.28 -16.47 -14.90
CA LYS A 345 -15.06 -17.92 -15.00
C LYS A 345 -15.47 -18.60 -13.68
N PRO A 346 -16.76 -18.58 -13.32
CA PRO A 346 -17.25 -19.18 -12.09
C PRO A 346 -17.18 -20.71 -12.24
N GLY A 347 -16.15 -21.33 -11.69
CA GLY A 347 -15.97 -22.78 -11.75
C GLY A 347 -14.56 -23.23 -11.41
N THR A 348 -13.56 -22.38 -11.63
CA THR A 348 -12.20 -22.61 -11.17
C THR A 348 -11.98 -21.94 -9.81
N LEU A 349 -11.92 -22.74 -8.76
CA LEU A 349 -11.35 -22.32 -7.46
C LEU A 349 -9.87 -21.91 -7.59
N SER A 350 -9.22 -22.32 -8.69
CA SER A 350 -7.84 -21.97 -9.00
C SER A 350 -7.73 -20.51 -9.45
N PRO A 351 -6.82 -19.72 -8.87
CA PRO A 351 -6.50 -18.40 -9.37
C PRO A 351 -5.88 -18.48 -10.78
N ILE A 352 -6.06 -17.44 -11.59
CA ILE A 352 -5.42 -17.33 -12.91
C ILE A 352 -3.95 -17.02 -12.75
N PHE A 353 -3.62 -16.11 -11.83
CA PHE A 353 -2.26 -15.76 -11.48
C PHE A 353 -2.02 -15.99 -10.00
N GLN A 354 -0.85 -16.54 -9.69
CA GLN A 354 -0.39 -16.78 -8.35
C GLN A 354 1.06 -16.31 -8.22
N PHE A 355 1.29 -15.34 -7.33
CA PHE A 355 2.62 -14.78 -7.08
C PHE A 355 3.08 -15.12 -5.67
N SER A 356 4.17 -15.87 -5.54
CA SER A 356 4.65 -16.43 -4.27
C SER A 356 6.06 -15.96 -3.88
N SER A 357 6.37 -14.67 -4.05
CA SER A 357 7.69 -14.13 -3.70
C SER A 357 7.79 -13.55 -2.29
N HIS A 358 6.65 -13.27 -1.63
CA HIS A 358 6.69 -12.76 -0.26
C HIS A 358 7.10 -13.85 0.73
N ASN A 359 7.56 -13.44 1.91
CA ASN A 359 7.97 -14.39 2.97
C ASN A 359 7.03 -14.39 4.18
N SER A 360 6.03 -13.49 4.21
CA SER A 360 5.07 -13.34 5.30
C SER A 360 3.69 -12.99 4.76
N TRP A 361 2.72 -12.76 5.65
CA TRP A 361 1.36 -12.42 5.25
C TRP A 361 1.33 -11.09 4.50
N ILE A 362 0.50 -11.06 3.47
CA ILE A 362 0.27 -9.85 2.68
C ILE A 362 -0.79 -9.03 3.40
N SER A 363 -0.47 -7.76 3.66
CA SER A 363 -1.28 -6.83 4.42
C SER A 363 -2.17 -5.97 3.51
N SER A 364 -1.66 -5.60 2.34
CA SER A 364 -2.36 -4.74 1.38
C SER A 364 -1.99 -5.07 -0.06
N CYS A 365 -2.94 -4.89 -0.99
CA CYS A 365 -2.71 -4.96 -2.42
C CYS A 365 -3.48 -3.85 -3.14
N LYS A 366 -2.91 -3.28 -4.21
CA LYS A 366 -3.56 -2.22 -4.99
C LYS A 366 -3.18 -2.30 -6.47
N TRP A 367 -4.18 -2.34 -7.34
CA TRP A 367 -3.98 -2.22 -8.79
C TRP A 367 -3.54 -0.81 -9.19
N HIS A 368 -2.81 -0.71 -10.30
CA HIS A 368 -2.50 0.57 -10.91
C HIS A 368 -3.73 1.12 -11.65
N ASP A 369 -4.07 2.40 -11.42
CA ASP A 369 -5.26 3.05 -12.03
C ASP A 369 -5.28 3.11 -13.57
N LYS A 370 -4.12 3.29 -14.21
CA LYS A 370 -3.99 3.42 -15.68
C LYS A 370 -3.52 2.14 -16.35
N SER A 371 -2.71 1.35 -15.64
CA SER A 371 -2.12 0.14 -16.22
C SER A 371 -2.78 -1.09 -15.64
N TRP A 372 -3.46 -1.84 -16.49
CA TRP A 372 -4.13 -3.08 -16.12
C TRP A 372 -3.18 -4.26 -15.85
N TYR A 373 -1.90 -4.12 -16.18
CA TYR A 373 -0.89 -5.17 -15.93
C TYR A 373 -0.20 -5.02 -14.58
N HIS A 374 -0.20 -3.82 -14.00
CA HIS A 374 0.60 -3.51 -12.82
C HIS A 374 -0.21 -3.62 -11.53
N LEU A 375 0.38 -4.30 -10.55
CA LEU A 375 -0.20 -4.54 -9.24
C LEU A 375 0.89 -4.36 -8.19
N VAL A 376 0.56 -3.80 -7.02
CA VAL A 376 1.50 -3.69 -5.90
C VAL A 376 0.96 -4.44 -4.70
N SER A 377 1.85 -5.12 -3.98
CA SER A 377 1.55 -5.74 -2.70
C SER A 377 2.53 -5.30 -1.62
N ALA A 378 2.02 -5.20 -0.39
CA ALA A 378 2.78 -4.99 0.82
C ALA A 378 2.63 -6.17 1.76
N SER A 379 3.71 -6.52 2.45
CA SER A 379 3.77 -7.68 3.33
C SER A 379 4.38 -7.35 4.68
N PHE A 380 4.05 -8.16 5.67
CA PHE A 380 4.67 -8.10 6.99
C PHE A 380 6.15 -8.52 7.00
N ASP A 381 6.72 -8.90 5.85
CA ASP A 381 8.16 -9.11 5.67
C ASP A 381 8.98 -7.82 5.54
N GLY A 382 8.34 -6.64 5.52
CA GLY A 382 9.01 -5.35 5.35
C GLY A 382 9.07 -4.88 3.90
N LYS A 383 8.63 -5.71 2.94
CA LYS A 383 8.83 -5.47 1.51
C LYS A 383 7.55 -5.06 0.83
N VAL A 384 7.72 -4.13 -0.11
CA VAL A 384 6.69 -3.78 -1.09
C VAL A 384 7.14 -4.29 -2.45
N MET A 385 6.31 -5.06 -3.13
CA MET A 385 6.62 -5.67 -4.42
C MET A 385 5.71 -5.11 -5.51
N LEU A 386 6.32 -4.67 -6.61
CA LEU A 386 5.63 -4.30 -7.84
C LEU A 386 5.58 -5.52 -8.76
N TRP A 387 4.39 -5.84 -9.25
CA TRP A 387 4.11 -6.98 -10.10
C TRP A 387 3.67 -6.53 -11.48
N ASP A 388 3.98 -7.36 -12.47
CA ASP A 388 3.41 -7.31 -13.81
C ASP A 388 2.80 -8.68 -14.09
N LEU A 389 1.53 -8.72 -14.52
CA LEU A 389 0.84 -9.97 -14.85
C LEU A 389 1.52 -10.78 -15.96
N ARG A 390 2.37 -10.13 -16.77
CA ARG A 390 3.11 -10.75 -17.86
C ARG A 390 4.40 -11.45 -17.41
N THR A 391 4.67 -11.45 -16.11
CA THR A 391 5.82 -12.13 -15.49
C THR A 391 5.41 -12.89 -14.24
N ALA A 392 6.05 -14.03 -13.97
CA ALA A 392 5.91 -14.72 -12.69
C ALA A 392 6.71 -14.06 -11.54
N TRP A 393 7.66 -13.18 -11.87
CA TRP A 393 8.59 -12.55 -10.92
C TRP A 393 8.21 -11.09 -10.66
N PRO A 394 8.50 -10.54 -9.46
CA PRO A 394 8.27 -9.12 -9.20
C PRO A 394 9.18 -8.24 -10.09
N LEU A 395 8.63 -7.15 -10.63
CA LEU A 395 9.38 -6.15 -11.40
C LEU A 395 10.37 -5.38 -10.53
N ALA A 396 9.96 -5.05 -9.31
CA ALA A 396 10.77 -4.33 -8.35
C ALA A 396 10.41 -4.77 -6.94
N VAL A 397 11.43 -4.85 -6.09
CA VAL A 397 11.29 -5.10 -4.65
C VAL A 397 11.82 -3.87 -3.94
N ILE A 398 10.95 -3.23 -3.17
CA ILE A 398 11.27 -2.07 -2.35
C ILE A 398 11.47 -2.59 -0.92
N ASP A 399 12.71 -2.51 -0.45
CA ASP A 399 13.14 -2.94 0.88
C ASP A 399 13.62 -1.72 1.67
N SER A 400 12.69 -0.82 1.98
CA SER A 400 12.96 0.42 2.73
C SER A 400 12.53 0.34 4.19
N HIS A 401 11.70 -0.65 4.55
CA HIS A 401 11.13 -0.77 5.88
C HIS A 401 11.82 -1.89 6.67
N GLY A 402 12.37 -1.54 7.84
CA GLY A 402 12.95 -2.52 8.77
C GLY A 402 11.93 -3.22 9.66
N ASP A 403 10.64 -2.94 9.48
CA ASP A 403 9.54 -3.48 10.27
C ASP A 403 8.34 -3.78 9.35
N LYS A 404 7.28 -4.39 9.90
CA LYS A 404 6.05 -4.79 9.21
C LYS A 404 5.47 -3.65 8.37
N VAL A 405 5.25 -3.90 7.08
CA VAL A 405 4.51 -2.97 6.22
C VAL A 405 3.04 -3.32 6.28
N PHE A 406 2.21 -2.36 6.69
CA PHE A 406 0.76 -2.53 6.75
C PHE A 406 0.07 -2.22 5.42
N LEU A 407 0.70 -1.46 4.51
CA LEU A 407 0.00 -0.79 3.42
C LEU A 407 0.83 -0.58 2.15
N CYS A 408 0.12 -0.41 1.02
CA CYS A 408 0.68 0.24 -0.14
C CYS A 408 -0.39 1.03 -0.94
N PRO A 409 -0.25 2.35 -1.12
CA PRO A 409 -1.03 3.10 -2.10
C PRO A 409 -0.48 2.96 -3.51
N PHE A 410 -1.37 3.10 -4.49
CA PHE A 410 -0.97 3.57 -5.81
C PHE A 410 -1.26 5.08 -5.86
N LEU A 411 -0.22 5.91 -5.72
CA LEU A 411 -0.36 7.35 -5.93
C LEU A 411 -0.18 7.65 -7.43
N LYS A 412 -1.04 8.52 -7.97
CA LYS A 412 -0.98 8.99 -9.36
C LYS A 412 0.37 9.68 -9.68
N TRP A 413 1.09 10.11 -8.64
CA TRP A 413 2.47 10.60 -8.66
C TRP A 413 3.18 10.16 -7.38
N THR A 414 4.29 9.41 -7.47
CA THR A 414 5.14 8.91 -6.35
C THR A 414 4.52 7.96 -5.29
N VAL A 415 5.11 6.77 -5.16
CA VAL A 415 4.93 5.93 -3.96
C VAL A 415 5.70 6.62 -2.83
N HIS A 416 5.02 7.45 -2.04
CA HIS A 416 5.60 7.99 -0.80
C HIS A 416 5.63 6.87 0.24
N LEU A 417 6.82 6.42 0.61
CA LEU A 417 7.05 5.44 1.66
C LEU A 417 7.21 6.20 2.98
N MET A 418 6.27 6.05 3.92
CA MET A 418 6.31 6.74 5.21
C MET A 418 7.01 5.89 6.26
N ARG A 419 7.83 6.50 7.13
CA ARG A 419 8.62 5.81 8.16
C ARG A 419 8.22 6.29 9.55
N ILE A 420 8.17 5.37 10.51
CA ILE A 420 7.87 5.67 11.92
C ILE A 420 9.11 6.33 12.56
N LYS A 421 8.92 7.38 13.37
CA LYS A 421 9.98 7.90 14.25
C LYS A 421 10.30 6.89 15.34
N ASN A 422 11.59 6.64 15.53
CA ASN A 422 12.22 5.80 16.56
C ASN A 422 12.53 4.35 16.15
N SER A 423 13.51 4.21 15.26
CA SER A 423 14.64 3.34 15.61
C SER A 423 15.30 3.88 16.88
N ILE A 424 14.88 3.39 18.05
CA ILE A 424 15.70 3.56 19.25
C ILE A 424 16.97 2.75 19.01
N ILE A 425 18.05 3.47 18.73
CA ILE A 425 19.40 3.01 18.99
C ILE A 425 19.43 2.70 20.49
N VAL A 426 19.36 1.41 20.84
CA VAL A 426 19.71 0.95 22.18
C VAL A 426 21.20 1.23 22.34
N ARG A 427 21.56 2.39 22.88
CA ARG A 427 22.85 2.54 23.56
C ARG A 427 22.77 1.68 24.83
N PRO A 428 23.80 0.88 25.15
CA PRO A 428 23.79 0.08 26.37
C PRO A 428 23.90 1.05 27.56
N ALA A 429 22.76 1.34 28.20
CA ALA A 429 22.77 1.93 29.53
C ALA A 429 23.15 0.80 30.50
N LEU A 430 24.38 0.88 31.00
CA LEU A 430 24.86 0.11 32.14
C LEU A 430 23.87 0.27 33.30
N PHE A 431 23.31 -0.84 33.75
CA PHE A 431 22.59 -0.95 35.02
C PHE A 431 23.49 -0.50 36.17
N PRO A 432 22.90 0.14 37.20
CA PRO A 432 23.26 -0.16 38.56
C PRO A 432 22.09 -0.86 39.26
N LEU A 433 22.43 -1.99 39.88
CA LEU A 433 21.59 -2.79 40.76
C LEU A 433 21.13 -1.94 41.96
N HIS A 434 19.85 -2.05 42.30
CA HIS A 434 19.32 -1.69 43.62
C HIS A 434 19.92 -2.59 44.71
N PRO A 435 20.04 -2.07 45.94
CA PRO A 435 19.57 -2.85 47.09
C PRO A 435 18.64 -2.04 47.99
N GLU A 436 17.65 -2.72 48.58
CA GLU A 436 16.79 -2.20 49.63
C GLU A 436 17.39 -2.41 51.04
N ALA A 437 17.03 -1.48 51.92
CA ALA A 437 16.86 -1.57 53.38
C ALA A 437 18.08 -1.77 54.30
N SER A 438 18.45 -0.72 55.05
CA SER A 438 18.01 -0.52 56.45
C SER A 438 18.88 0.49 57.24
N ASN A 439 18.22 1.20 58.16
CA ASN A 439 18.70 1.90 59.35
C ASN A 439 19.37 3.29 59.32
N SER A 440 18.62 4.21 59.95
CA SER A 440 19.00 5.18 60.99
C SER A 440 19.88 6.41 60.67
N SER A 441 19.19 7.55 60.76
CA SER A 441 19.54 8.77 61.53
C SER A 441 20.58 9.76 60.98
N LEU A 442 20.22 11.05 61.20
CA LEU A 442 21.03 12.27 61.23
C LEU A 442 21.09 13.14 59.95
N ASN A 443 20.17 14.10 59.93
CA ASN A 443 20.33 15.50 59.51
C ASN A 443 21.60 16.17 60.10
N PRO A 444 21.99 17.43 59.73
CA PRO A 444 21.57 18.31 58.62
C PRO A 444 22.73 19.19 58.01
N LYS A 445 22.35 20.17 57.14
CA LYS A 445 23.06 21.45 56.76
C LYS A 445 24.20 21.30 55.72
N LYS A 446 24.50 22.22 54.77
CA LYS A 446 24.15 23.64 54.52
C LYS A 446 24.71 24.06 53.13
N GLU A 447 24.19 25.20 52.62
CA GLU A 447 24.82 26.22 51.74
C GLU A 447 25.06 25.88 50.23
N LEU A 448 24.48 26.55 49.22
CA LEU A 448 24.48 27.96 48.73
C LEU A 448 25.66 28.34 47.79
N TYR A 449 25.31 29.14 46.77
CA TYR A 449 26.10 29.79 45.69
C TYR A 449 26.41 28.90 44.47
N GLY A 450 26.10 29.23 43.21
CA GLY A 450 25.76 30.49 42.55
C GLY A 450 26.93 30.97 41.70
N CYS A 451 26.91 30.80 40.37
CA CYS A 451 27.61 31.69 39.42
C CYS A 451 27.21 31.42 37.96
N THR A 452 27.49 32.42 37.15
CA THR A 452 26.77 32.91 35.97
C THR A 452 27.50 32.69 34.64
N GLN A 453 26.70 32.67 33.57
CA GLN A 453 26.91 33.31 32.24
C GLN A 453 27.99 32.83 31.23
N ARG A 454 27.49 32.79 29.97
CA ARG A 454 28.07 33.26 28.69
C ARG A 454 28.90 32.31 27.82
N SER A 455 28.24 31.91 26.72
CA SER A 455 28.57 32.18 25.29
C SER A 455 30.03 32.17 24.83
N CYS A 456 30.32 31.36 23.79
CA CYS A 456 30.60 31.81 22.41
C CYS A 456 31.42 30.77 21.61
N HIS A 457 31.01 30.62 20.35
CA HIS A 457 31.80 30.47 19.12
C HIS A 457 32.71 29.27 18.82
N ASP A 458 32.38 28.70 17.65
CA ASP A 458 33.23 28.47 16.47
C ASP A 458 34.15 27.26 16.34
N ALA A 459 34.25 26.89 15.04
CA ALA A 459 35.29 26.13 14.35
C ALA A 459 35.12 24.61 14.28
N GLY A 460 34.50 24.14 13.19
CA GLY A 460 35.21 23.79 11.95
C GLY A 460 36.22 22.63 11.97
N LEU A 461 36.04 21.75 10.97
CA LEU A 461 37.04 21.02 10.17
C LEU A 461 37.46 19.58 10.58
N VAL A 462 37.13 18.68 9.63
CA VAL A 462 38.00 17.67 8.98
C VAL A 462 38.01 16.23 9.51
N GLU A 463 37.57 15.37 8.57
CA GLU A 463 37.97 14.00 8.22
C GLU A 463 38.83 13.19 9.19
N LEU A 464 38.44 11.92 9.37
CA LEU A 464 39.27 10.79 8.95
C LEU A 464 38.46 9.49 8.95
N ALA A 465 38.47 8.83 7.80
CA ALA A 465 38.04 7.45 7.62
C ALA A 465 39.06 6.50 8.25
N THR A 466 38.61 5.40 8.85
CA THR A 466 39.36 4.14 8.81
C THR A 466 38.43 2.94 8.98
N GLN A 467 38.56 2.00 8.03
CA GLN A 467 37.99 0.66 8.04
C GLN A 467 38.43 -0.14 9.27
N LEU A 468 37.55 -1.01 9.77
CA LEU A 468 38.01 -2.31 10.25
C LEU A 468 37.01 -3.42 9.91
N VAL A 469 37.60 -4.50 9.44
CA VAL A 469 37.04 -5.65 8.74
C VAL A 469 37.02 -6.84 9.70
N CYS A 470 35.92 -7.60 9.62
CA CYS A 470 35.79 -9.04 9.85
C CYS A 470 35.73 -9.68 11.25
N GLN A 471 34.80 -10.65 11.27
CA GLN A 471 34.86 -12.00 11.85
C GLN A 471 34.28 -12.24 13.25
N GLY A 472 33.37 -13.23 13.31
CA GLY A 472 33.37 -14.18 14.41
C GLY A 472 32.04 -14.50 15.09
N ALA A 473 31.15 -15.19 14.36
CA ALA A 473 30.49 -16.43 14.79
C ALA A 473 29.80 -16.59 16.17
N LEU A 474 28.60 -17.17 16.08
CA LEU A 474 27.99 -18.22 16.92
C LEU A 474 27.12 -17.86 18.15
N SER A 475 25.86 -18.31 17.99
CA SER A 475 25.01 -18.99 18.95
C SER A 475 24.11 -18.16 19.88
N GLY A 476 22.81 -18.47 19.82
CA GLY A 476 21.84 -18.02 20.82
C GLY A 476 20.41 -17.82 20.31
N HIS A 477 19.80 -18.86 19.71
CA HIS A 477 18.33 -18.90 19.59
C HIS A 477 17.72 -18.78 21.00
N LYS A 478 17.06 -17.65 21.29
CA LYS A 478 16.06 -17.55 22.35
C LYS A 478 14.79 -16.96 21.75
N SER A 479 13.82 -17.86 21.60
CA SER A 479 12.41 -17.54 21.42
C SER A 479 11.95 -16.66 22.59
N CYS A 480 11.67 -15.39 22.31
CA CYS A 480 10.88 -14.55 23.20
C CYS A 480 9.40 -14.78 22.88
N ARG A 481 8.78 -15.74 23.58
CA ARG A 481 7.33 -15.72 23.80
C ARG A 481 7.02 -14.54 24.71
N VAL A 482 6.22 -13.60 24.22
CA VAL A 482 5.55 -12.59 25.05
C VAL A 482 4.09 -13.03 25.21
N PRO A 483 3.50 -12.95 26.42
CA PRO A 483 2.21 -13.59 26.72
C PRO A 483 1.06 -12.75 26.17
N TRP A 484 0.15 -13.38 25.43
CA TRP A 484 -1.16 -12.81 25.14
C TRP A 484 -2.14 -13.24 26.24
N LEU A 485 -2.79 -12.26 26.87
CA LEU A 485 -3.93 -12.44 27.76
C LEU A 485 -5.08 -13.07 26.95
N LEU A 486 -5.26 -14.38 27.13
CA LEU A 486 -6.53 -15.06 26.92
C LEU A 486 -7.46 -14.66 28.07
N ASN A 487 -8.54 -13.94 27.77
CA ASN A 487 -9.69 -13.92 28.66
C ASN A 487 -10.57 -15.11 28.25
N ASP A 488 -10.46 -16.18 29.04
CA ASP A 488 -11.42 -17.26 29.11
C ASP A 488 -12.81 -16.69 29.46
N THR A 489 -13.80 -17.01 28.64
CA THR A 489 -15.19 -17.12 29.12
C THR A 489 -15.66 -18.55 28.89
N SER A 490 -16.07 -19.12 30.00
CA SER A 490 -16.42 -20.51 30.27
C SER A 490 -17.59 -21.03 29.43
N PHE A 491 -17.40 -22.20 28.81
CA PHE A 491 -18.48 -23.16 28.57
C PHE A 491 -18.66 -24.00 29.84
N SER A 492 -19.85 -23.96 30.44
CA SER A 492 -20.32 -25.02 31.33
C SER A 492 -20.99 -26.11 30.51
N ASN A 493 -20.71 -27.36 30.88
CA ASN A 493 -21.25 -28.62 30.35
C ASN A 493 -22.75 -28.65 30.09
#